data_AF-A0A955E247-F1
#
_entry.id   AF-A0A955E247-F1
#
_cell.length_a   1.000
_cell.length_b   1.000
_cell.length_c   1.000
_cell.angle_alpha   90.00
_cell.angle_beta   90.00
_cell.angle_gamma   90.00
#
_symmetry.space_group_name_H-M   'P 1'
#
loop_
_entity.id
_entity.type
_entity.pdbx_description
1 polymer ?
#
loop_
_entity_poly.entity_id
_entity_poly.type
_entity_poly.pdbx_seq_one_letter_code
_entity_poly.pdbx_strand_id
1 'polypeptide(L)'
;MKARIMTTARVPSRAPSGRRTSADARRACAAFGLIVTPNSDSEQPPPIAPSDAEIDAVLGSSITLVRGASGSGKSRRLAGLEAALIHRGARVLRVRQIKDGSMACFDAIGSTAEQSCAALAMGGLAEPRIWALPVSCLSVGERSRLELAATMNRARRGDVVIADEFCTPLDRVTAASVCATVQRWAKRLGIHFVAASAHEDLFEMFGADRVLDAASGDIESRDERAAIDPVRYEEGTIADYDALGHLHYLGGRPATWTRVIRAIRRSPVLGEILAGVLVVSMPTLNSSWRRQPWGDRYSHADKRRSASRLNRELRCISRVVVDRRSRGLGIASGLVRAYLADAQTPATEAIAAMGSVCPFFERAGMIGYTVPTPIPNVRLLDALVCLGIQPADLPSENIQENTLLHRELMHWARSSRMLRGNTTPVRTIALMAACRLLSQPRAFAWRTDGEHDVYQENK
;
A
#
# COMPACT_ATOMS: atom_id res chain seq x y z
N MET A 1 -7.23 75.67 14.07
CA MET A 1 -7.96 74.74 14.97
C MET A 1 -7.83 73.34 14.39
N LYS A 2 -7.50 72.37 15.25
CA LYS A 2 -6.89 71.06 14.93
C LYS A 2 -7.70 70.18 13.98
N ALA A 3 -6.94 69.44 13.17
CA ALA A 3 -7.34 68.31 12.33
C ALA A 3 -8.21 67.28 13.07
N ARG A 4 -9.20 66.74 12.38
CA ARG A 4 -9.91 65.52 12.77
C ARG A 4 -9.78 64.50 11.64
N ILE A 5 -8.92 63.53 11.89
CA ILE A 5 -8.72 62.31 11.11
C ILE A 5 -9.99 61.46 11.28
N MET A 6 -10.69 61.17 10.20
CA MET A 6 -11.60 60.03 10.12
C MET A 6 -11.11 59.12 9.00
N THR A 7 -10.38 58.09 9.44
CA THR A 7 -9.92 56.95 8.67
C THR A 7 -11.14 56.11 8.28
N THR A 8 -11.55 56.17 7.03
CA THR A 8 -12.53 55.22 6.46
C THR A 8 -11.81 53.94 6.02
N ALA A 9 -12.47 52.82 6.27
CA ALA A 9 -11.93 51.48 6.28
C ALA A 9 -11.30 51.04 4.95
N ARG A 10 -10.07 50.50 5.01
CA ARG A 10 -9.54 49.59 3.98
C ARG A 10 -10.00 48.17 4.30
N VAL A 11 -11.07 47.73 3.65
CA VAL A 11 -11.31 46.29 3.45
C VAL A 11 -10.46 45.87 2.24
N PRO A 12 -9.51 44.93 2.36
CA PRO A 12 -8.88 44.36 1.18
C PRO A 12 -9.82 43.30 0.58
N SER A 13 -10.59 43.69 -0.43
CA SER A 13 -11.23 42.74 -1.34
C SER A 13 -10.17 42.13 -2.27
N ARG A 14 -9.49 41.07 -1.82
CA ARG A 14 -8.79 40.17 -2.74
C ARG A 14 -9.75 39.08 -3.19
N ALA A 15 -10.53 39.39 -4.24
CA ALA A 15 -11.03 38.36 -5.13
C ALA A 15 -9.84 37.70 -5.86
N PRO A 16 -9.89 36.39 -6.14
CA PRO A 16 -8.80 35.70 -6.82
C PRO A 16 -8.63 36.27 -8.23
N SER A 17 -7.41 36.68 -8.58
CA SER A 17 -7.07 37.19 -9.89
C SER A 17 -7.23 36.08 -10.94
N GLY A 18 -8.31 36.14 -11.73
CA GLY A 18 -8.43 35.36 -12.96
C GLY A 18 -7.22 35.60 -13.87
N ARG A 19 -6.61 34.53 -14.37
CA ARG A 19 -5.47 34.62 -15.29
C ARG A 19 -5.94 35.28 -16.59
N ARG A 20 -5.63 36.57 -16.78
CA ARG A 20 -5.88 37.28 -18.04
C ARG A 20 -4.93 36.75 -19.12
N THR A 21 -5.45 36.40 -20.30
CA THR A 21 -4.62 36.08 -21.47
C THR A 21 -3.73 37.27 -21.82
N SER A 22 -2.42 37.05 -21.97
CA SER A 22 -1.45 38.12 -22.24
C SER A 22 -1.73 38.83 -23.58
N ALA A 23 -1.20 40.05 -23.75
CA ALA A 23 -1.29 40.77 -25.01
C ALA A 23 -0.62 39.99 -26.17
N ASP A 24 0.51 39.34 -25.88
CA ASP A 24 1.23 38.52 -26.87
C ASP A 24 0.43 37.29 -27.28
N ALA A 25 -0.22 36.60 -26.34
CA ALA A 25 -1.09 35.47 -26.65
C ALA A 25 -2.28 35.88 -27.54
N ARG A 26 -2.90 37.04 -27.25
CA ARG A 26 -3.98 37.58 -28.08
C ARG A 26 -3.51 37.97 -29.48
N ARG A 27 -2.31 38.56 -29.60
CA ARG A 27 -1.70 38.90 -30.89
C ARG A 27 -1.40 37.65 -31.71
N ALA A 28 -0.85 36.61 -31.07
CA ALA A 28 -0.60 35.32 -31.71
C ALA A 28 -1.90 34.68 -32.21
N CYS A 29 -2.96 34.63 -31.39
CA CYS A 29 -4.26 34.11 -31.81
C CYS A 29 -4.90 34.93 -32.95
N ALA A 30 -4.79 36.25 -32.91
CA ALA A 30 -5.33 37.13 -33.94
C ALA A 30 -4.67 36.89 -35.31
N ALA A 31 -3.39 36.49 -35.35
CA ALA A 31 -2.72 36.10 -36.60
C ALA A 31 -3.36 34.87 -37.27
N PHE A 32 -4.08 34.04 -36.50
CA PHE A 32 -4.87 32.91 -36.99
C PHE A 32 -6.37 33.24 -37.14
N GLY A 33 -6.76 34.51 -37.02
CA GLY A 33 -8.17 34.93 -37.05
C GLY A 33 -8.97 34.59 -35.78
N LEU A 34 -8.30 34.15 -34.70
CA LEU A 34 -8.94 33.79 -33.44
C LEU A 34 -9.02 34.99 -32.50
N ILE A 35 -10.23 35.47 -32.24
CA ILE A 35 -10.48 36.58 -31.30
C ILE A 35 -10.63 36.02 -29.88
N VAL A 36 -9.62 36.24 -29.05
CA VAL A 36 -9.63 35.82 -27.63
C VAL A 36 -10.08 36.99 -26.75
N THR A 37 -11.24 36.85 -26.10
CA THR A 37 -11.81 37.89 -25.24
C THR A 37 -11.19 37.88 -23.83
N PRO A 38 -10.96 39.05 -23.21
CA PRO A 38 -10.24 39.20 -21.93
C PRO A 38 -10.97 38.65 -20.70
N ASN A 39 -12.24 38.29 -20.82
CA ASN A 39 -13.07 37.62 -19.80
C ASN A 39 -13.58 36.26 -20.29
N SER A 40 -12.83 35.56 -21.13
CA SER A 40 -12.95 34.10 -21.11
C SER A 40 -12.41 33.66 -19.75
N ASP A 41 -13.29 33.68 -18.73
CA ASP A 41 -13.13 32.79 -17.59
C ASP A 41 -12.72 31.46 -18.19
N SER A 42 -11.64 30.87 -17.70
CA SER A 42 -11.09 29.64 -18.24
C SER A 42 -12.06 28.49 -18.02
N GLU A 43 -13.17 28.47 -18.75
CA GLU A 43 -13.96 27.28 -18.99
C GLU A 43 -13.10 26.43 -19.90
N GLN A 44 -12.61 25.32 -19.34
CA GLN A 44 -12.21 24.21 -20.17
C GLN A 44 -13.30 24.01 -21.24
N PRO A 45 -12.94 23.74 -22.51
CA PRO A 45 -13.94 23.54 -23.55
C PRO A 45 -14.99 22.53 -23.06
N PRO A 46 -16.29 22.80 -23.31
CA PRO A 46 -17.39 22.18 -22.58
C PRO A 46 -17.30 20.65 -22.62
N PRO A 47 -17.75 19.97 -21.56
CA PRO A 47 -17.79 18.51 -21.51
C PRO A 47 -18.58 17.97 -22.71
N ILE A 48 -18.18 16.81 -23.21
CA ILE A 48 -18.87 16.17 -24.33
C ILE A 48 -19.99 15.32 -23.72
N ALA A 49 -21.25 15.67 -23.98
CA ALA A 49 -22.40 14.95 -23.45
C ALA A 49 -22.38 13.50 -23.98
N PRO A 50 -22.48 12.49 -23.09
CA PRO A 50 -22.61 11.10 -23.52
C PRO A 50 -24.04 10.82 -23.99
N SER A 51 -24.17 9.84 -24.88
CA SER A 51 -25.41 9.16 -25.21
C SER A 51 -25.85 8.21 -24.09
N ASP A 52 -27.14 7.84 -24.09
CA ASP A 52 -27.65 6.85 -23.12
C ASP A 52 -26.96 5.49 -23.26
N ALA A 53 -26.58 5.10 -24.49
CA ALA A 53 -25.83 3.88 -24.75
C ALA A 53 -24.43 3.89 -24.09
N GLU A 54 -23.74 5.04 -24.07
CA GLU A 54 -22.46 5.20 -23.36
C GLU A 54 -22.63 5.01 -21.85
N ILE A 55 -23.68 5.58 -21.27
CA ILE A 55 -23.98 5.46 -19.85
C ILE A 55 -24.30 4.00 -19.49
N ASP A 56 -25.17 3.35 -20.26
CA ASP A 56 -25.58 1.97 -20.04
C ASP A 56 -24.40 0.99 -20.22
N ALA A 57 -23.49 1.26 -21.17
CA ALA A 57 -22.28 0.46 -21.35
C ALA A 57 -21.32 0.56 -20.15
N VAL A 58 -21.15 1.75 -19.56
CA VAL A 58 -20.35 1.95 -18.35
C VAL A 58 -20.97 1.22 -17.16
N LEU A 59 -22.29 1.37 -16.94
CA LEU A 59 -22.99 0.71 -15.84
C LEU A 59 -23.17 -0.80 -16.05
N GLY A 60 -23.06 -1.28 -17.28
CA GLY A 60 -23.10 -2.70 -17.63
C GLY A 60 -21.75 -3.43 -17.57
N SER A 61 -20.65 -2.72 -17.32
CA SER A 61 -19.28 -3.28 -17.34
C SER A 61 -18.54 -3.08 -16.03
N SER A 62 -17.56 -3.94 -15.74
CA SER A 62 -16.64 -3.70 -14.61
C SER A 62 -15.55 -2.72 -14.99
N ILE A 63 -15.03 -2.83 -16.22
CA ILE A 63 -13.93 -2.02 -16.75
C ILE A 63 -14.32 -1.42 -18.10
N THR A 64 -14.36 -0.10 -18.18
CA THR A 64 -14.46 0.66 -19.44
C THR A 64 -13.19 1.45 -19.68
N LEU A 65 -12.65 1.38 -20.90
CA LEU A 65 -11.49 2.14 -21.31
C LEU A 65 -11.86 3.20 -22.34
N VAL A 66 -11.37 4.42 -22.15
CA VAL A 66 -11.57 5.54 -23.07
C VAL A 66 -10.33 5.74 -23.93
N ARG A 67 -10.44 5.41 -25.22
CA ARG A 67 -9.36 5.49 -26.22
C ARG A 67 -9.38 6.79 -27.00
N GLY A 68 -8.21 7.19 -27.49
CA GLY A 68 -8.08 8.23 -28.52
C GLY A 68 -6.72 8.91 -28.46
N ALA A 69 -6.33 9.56 -29.55
CA ALA A 69 -5.07 10.31 -29.63
C ALA A 69 -4.98 11.43 -28.58
N SER A 70 -3.78 11.95 -28.35
CA SER A 70 -3.63 13.17 -27.53
C SER A 70 -4.46 14.31 -28.14
N GLY A 71 -5.23 15.03 -27.30
CA GLY A 71 -6.14 16.07 -27.77
C GLY A 71 -7.49 15.60 -28.32
N SER A 72 -7.76 14.29 -28.40
CA SER A 72 -9.04 13.75 -28.93
C SER A 72 -10.28 14.03 -28.07
N GLY A 73 -10.12 14.64 -26.89
CA GLY A 73 -11.23 14.95 -25.99
C GLY A 73 -11.49 13.94 -24.86
N LYS A 74 -10.60 12.98 -24.60
CA LYS A 74 -10.72 11.97 -23.51
C LYS A 74 -11.19 12.60 -22.18
N SER A 75 -10.47 13.59 -21.67
CA SER A 75 -10.81 14.28 -20.42
C SER A 75 -12.17 14.98 -20.46
N ARG A 76 -12.55 15.54 -21.63
CA ARG A 76 -13.87 16.21 -21.82
C ARG A 76 -15.01 15.20 -21.84
N ARG A 77 -14.79 14.02 -22.43
CA ARG A 77 -15.76 12.93 -22.45
C ARG A 77 -15.90 12.26 -21.08
N LEU A 78 -14.81 12.07 -20.35
CA LEU A 78 -14.86 11.65 -18.93
C LEU A 78 -15.64 12.65 -18.06
N ALA A 79 -15.46 13.96 -18.27
CA ALA A 79 -16.22 14.99 -17.56
C ALA A 79 -17.72 14.95 -17.89
N GLY A 80 -18.08 14.70 -19.16
CA GLY A 80 -19.47 14.52 -19.57
C GLY A 80 -20.11 13.26 -18.99
N LEU A 81 -19.40 12.12 -19.02
CA LEU A 81 -19.81 10.88 -18.36
C LEU A 81 -20.04 11.08 -16.87
N GLU A 82 -19.11 11.73 -16.16
CA GLU A 82 -19.27 12.04 -14.74
C GLU A 82 -20.54 12.83 -14.47
N ALA A 83 -20.78 13.92 -15.21
CA ALA A 83 -21.97 14.75 -15.03
C ALA A 83 -23.27 13.96 -15.28
N ALA A 84 -23.32 13.17 -16.36
CA ALA A 84 -24.49 12.38 -16.71
C ALA A 84 -24.77 11.25 -15.72
N LEU A 85 -23.73 10.55 -15.25
CA LEU A 85 -23.85 9.49 -14.24
C LEU A 85 -24.34 10.04 -12.90
N ILE A 86 -23.83 11.19 -12.47
CA ILE A 86 -24.33 11.88 -11.26
C ILE A 86 -25.81 12.26 -11.44
N HIS A 87 -26.19 12.77 -12.62
CA HIS A 87 -27.58 13.11 -12.91
C HIS A 87 -28.51 11.88 -12.86
N ARG A 88 -28.02 10.71 -13.27
CA ARG A 88 -28.70 9.41 -13.13
C ARG A 88 -28.69 8.85 -11.70
N GLY A 89 -28.11 9.57 -10.73
CA GLY A 89 -28.06 9.18 -9.32
C GLY A 89 -26.91 8.24 -8.94
N ALA A 90 -25.96 7.97 -9.86
CA ALA A 90 -24.79 7.17 -9.55
C ALA A 90 -23.79 7.93 -8.68
N ARG A 91 -23.15 7.22 -7.75
CA ARG A 91 -22.06 7.77 -6.94
C ARG A 91 -20.75 7.67 -7.72
N VAL A 92 -20.24 8.81 -8.18
CA VAL A 92 -19.01 8.88 -8.95
C VAL A 92 -17.82 9.32 -8.07
N LEU A 93 -16.72 8.58 -8.16
CA LEU A 93 -15.45 8.89 -7.51
C LEU A 93 -14.39 9.13 -8.56
N ARG A 94 -13.83 10.33 -8.62
CA ARG A 94 -12.65 10.60 -9.45
C ARG A 94 -11.39 10.23 -8.69
N VAL A 95 -10.46 9.55 -9.35
CA VAL A 95 -9.07 9.42 -8.86
C VAL A 95 -8.45 10.81 -8.98
N ARG A 96 -8.41 11.52 -7.85
CA ARG A 96 -8.00 12.93 -7.80
C ARG A 96 -6.54 13.05 -7.39
N GLN A 97 -5.93 14.13 -7.87
CA GLN A 97 -4.65 14.56 -7.35
C GLN A 97 -4.77 14.94 -5.88
N ILE A 98 -4.06 14.20 -5.01
CA ILE A 98 -3.89 14.60 -3.62
C ILE A 98 -3.00 15.83 -3.66
N LYS A 99 -3.48 16.94 -3.08
CA LYS A 99 -2.74 18.20 -3.08
C LYS A 99 -1.35 17.98 -2.48
N ASP A 100 -0.36 18.59 -3.12
CA ASP A 100 0.98 18.68 -2.55
C ASP A 100 0.89 19.27 -1.14
N GLY A 101 1.50 18.55 -0.20
CA GLY A 101 1.40 18.88 1.21
C GLY A 101 2.51 18.22 2.02
N SER A 102 2.75 18.78 3.20
CA SER A 102 3.68 18.24 4.20
C SER A 102 3.14 17.02 4.94
N MET A 103 1.87 16.67 4.72
CA MET A 103 1.21 15.50 5.31
C MET A 103 1.91 14.21 4.86
N ALA A 104 2.06 13.25 5.77
CA ALA A 104 2.64 11.96 5.44
C ALA A 104 1.76 11.17 4.47
N CYS A 105 2.37 10.33 3.64
CA CYS A 105 1.71 9.43 2.72
C CYS A 105 0.68 8.54 3.43
N PHE A 106 0.98 8.09 4.65
CA PHE A 106 0.08 7.28 5.46
C PHE A 106 -1.23 8.00 5.80
N ASP A 107 -1.10 9.26 6.25
CA ASP A 107 -2.22 10.05 6.75
C ASP A 107 -3.12 10.55 5.61
N ALA A 108 -2.57 10.64 4.39
CA ALA A 108 -3.32 11.03 3.20
C ALA A 108 -4.48 10.09 2.83
N ILE A 109 -4.50 8.85 3.36
CA ILE A 109 -5.65 7.93 3.20
C ILE A 109 -6.85 8.39 4.04
N GLY A 110 -6.61 9.02 5.20
CA GLY A 110 -7.66 9.54 6.09
C GLY A 110 -8.56 8.46 6.71
N SER A 111 -7.98 7.37 7.21
CA SER A 111 -8.71 6.24 7.82
C SER A 111 -7.95 5.63 9.00
N THR A 112 -8.52 4.59 9.63
CA THR A 112 -7.83 3.82 10.67
C THR A 112 -6.50 3.26 10.17
N ALA A 113 -5.55 2.99 11.08
CA ALA A 113 -4.22 2.52 10.69
C ALA A 113 -4.27 1.24 9.85
N GLU A 114 -5.15 0.31 10.21
CA GLU A 114 -5.38 -0.96 9.53
C GLU A 114 -5.92 -0.75 8.11
N GLN A 115 -6.92 0.13 7.96
CA GLN A 115 -7.50 0.46 6.65
C GLN A 115 -6.49 1.19 5.77
N SER A 116 -5.76 2.17 6.31
CA SER A 116 -4.73 2.91 5.59
C SER A 116 -3.63 1.99 5.08
N CYS A 117 -3.15 1.10 5.94
CA CYS A 117 -2.20 0.07 5.56
C CYS A 117 -2.73 -0.86 4.45
N ALA A 118 -3.97 -1.35 4.58
CA ALA A 118 -4.58 -2.24 3.59
C ALA A 118 -4.76 -1.53 2.24
N ALA A 119 -5.19 -0.27 2.25
CA ALA A 119 -5.32 0.57 1.06
C ALA A 119 -3.97 0.78 0.35
N LEU A 120 -2.94 1.18 1.10
CA LEU A 120 -1.59 1.35 0.57
C LEU A 120 -1.03 0.05 0.01
N ALA A 121 -1.28 -1.08 0.68
CA ALA A 121 -0.86 -2.39 0.18
C ALA A 121 -1.58 -2.78 -1.12
N MET A 122 -2.88 -2.49 -1.23
CA MET A 122 -3.65 -2.68 -2.47
C MET A 122 -3.14 -1.77 -3.60
N GLY A 123 -2.77 -0.53 -3.31
CA GLY A 123 -2.17 0.39 -4.28
C GLY A 123 -0.71 0.06 -4.65
N GLY A 124 -0.13 -1.03 -4.13
CA GLY A 124 1.26 -1.42 -4.41
C GLY A 124 2.31 -0.61 -3.64
N LEU A 125 1.88 0.17 -2.65
CA LEU A 125 2.72 0.97 -1.76
C LEU A 125 2.93 0.28 -0.40
N ALA A 126 3.03 -1.06 -0.34
CA ALA A 126 3.32 -1.79 0.89
C ALA A 126 4.79 -1.65 1.34
N GLU A 127 5.24 -0.42 1.62
CA GLU A 127 6.61 -0.12 2.02
C GLU A 127 6.62 0.95 3.13
N PRO A 128 6.87 0.57 4.39
CA PRO A 128 6.80 1.49 5.53
C PRO A 128 7.69 2.73 5.42
N ARG A 129 8.81 2.62 4.69
CA ARG A 129 9.70 3.77 4.44
C ARG A 129 9.01 4.88 3.65
N ILE A 130 8.07 4.55 2.75
CA ILE A 130 7.32 5.51 1.95
C ILE A 130 6.18 6.12 2.77
N TRP A 131 5.59 5.36 3.69
CA TRP A 131 4.42 5.79 4.48
C TRP A 131 4.69 7.03 5.33
N ALA A 132 5.90 7.13 5.88
CA ALA A 132 6.31 8.26 6.69
C ALA A 132 6.77 9.49 5.87
N LEU A 133 6.95 9.37 4.55
CA LEU A 133 7.37 10.50 3.72
C LEU A 133 6.20 11.46 3.51
N PRO A 134 6.46 12.79 3.50
CA PRO A 134 5.49 13.77 3.02
C PRO A 134 5.05 13.44 1.59
N VAL A 135 3.77 13.70 1.25
CA VAL A 135 3.24 13.50 -0.11
C VAL A 135 4.05 14.27 -1.17
N SER A 136 4.59 15.43 -0.80
CA SER A 136 5.49 16.22 -1.65
C SER A 136 6.82 15.53 -2.00
N CYS A 137 7.24 14.53 -1.22
CA CYS A 137 8.48 13.77 -1.44
C CYS A 137 8.27 12.49 -2.25
N LEU A 138 7.03 12.15 -2.61
CA LEU A 138 6.73 10.98 -3.42
C LEU A 138 7.06 11.23 -4.88
N SER A 139 7.59 10.22 -5.57
CA SER A 139 7.66 10.24 -7.03
C SER A 139 6.27 10.33 -7.66
N VAL A 140 6.18 10.80 -8.92
CA VAL A 140 4.90 10.91 -9.65
C VAL A 140 4.15 9.57 -9.68
N GLY A 141 4.86 8.46 -9.88
CA GLY A 141 4.27 7.12 -9.87
C GLY A 141 3.87 6.60 -8.49
N GLU A 142 4.57 6.99 -7.41
CA GLU A 142 4.12 6.69 -6.04
C GLU A 142 2.88 7.50 -5.68
N ARG A 143 2.84 8.79 -6.05
CA ARG A 143 1.67 9.65 -5.84
C ARG A 143 0.44 9.15 -6.58
N SER A 144 0.58 8.81 -7.87
CA SER A 144 -0.52 8.22 -8.65
C SER A 144 -1.09 6.95 -8.00
N ARG A 145 -0.23 6.10 -7.42
CA ARG A 145 -0.65 4.91 -6.67
C ARG A 145 -1.29 5.22 -5.32
N LEU A 146 -0.86 6.29 -4.63
CA LEU A 146 -1.48 6.77 -3.40
C LEU A 146 -2.90 7.28 -3.66
N GLU A 147 -3.10 8.03 -4.74
CA GLU A 147 -4.40 8.56 -5.17
C GLU A 147 -5.38 7.43 -5.51
N LEU A 148 -4.88 6.40 -6.22
CA LEU A 148 -5.63 5.18 -6.47
C LEU A 148 -5.97 4.46 -5.16
N ALA A 149 -5.01 4.28 -4.25
CA ALA A 149 -5.22 3.63 -2.95
C ALA A 149 -6.28 4.35 -2.10
N ALA A 150 -6.21 5.69 -2.02
CA ALA A 150 -7.19 6.50 -1.31
C ALA A 150 -8.60 6.37 -1.91
N THR A 151 -8.69 6.29 -3.25
CA THR A 151 -9.96 6.07 -3.95
C THR A 151 -10.50 4.67 -3.68
N MET A 152 -9.64 3.64 -3.74
CA MET A 152 -10.00 2.25 -3.44
C MET A 152 -10.54 2.08 -2.02
N ASN A 153 -9.97 2.78 -1.05
CA ASN A 153 -10.40 2.75 0.35
C ASN A 153 -11.81 3.33 0.56
N ARG A 154 -12.20 4.30 -0.26
CA ARG A 154 -13.49 5.01 -0.14
C ARG A 154 -14.62 4.41 -0.97
N ALA A 155 -14.27 3.62 -1.98
CA ALA A 155 -15.21 3.05 -2.92
C ALA A 155 -16.11 2.00 -2.26
N ARG A 156 -17.35 1.94 -2.74
CA ARG A 156 -18.37 0.99 -2.31
C ARG A 156 -18.93 0.26 -3.52
N ARG A 157 -19.58 -0.88 -3.30
CA ARG A 157 -20.27 -1.62 -4.36
C ARG A 157 -21.23 -0.70 -5.12
N GLY A 158 -21.18 -0.75 -6.45
CA GLY A 158 -21.98 0.08 -7.36
C GLY A 158 -21.41 1.47 -7.64
N ASP A 159 -20.33 1.90 -6.97
CA ASP A 159 -19.68 3.17 -7.29
C ASP A 159 -19.09 3.14 -8.72
N VAL A 160 -19.11 4.29 -9.39
CA VAL A 160 -18.36 4.50 -10.64
C VAL A 160 -17.06 5.22 -10.30
N VAL A 161 -15.93 4.66 -10.70
CA VAL A 161 -14.61 5.22 -10.44
C VAL A 161 -14.00 5.69 -11.75
N ILE A 162 -13.69 6.98 -11.85
CA ILE A 162 -13.11 7.59 -13.06
C ILE A 162 -11.64 7.92 -12.82
N ALA A 163 -10.76 7.40 -13.67
CA ALA A 163 -9.33 7.69 -13.66
C ALA A 163 -8.91 8.32 -14.99
N ASP A 164 -8.56 9.60 -14.96
CA ASP A 164 -7.90 10.26 -16.09
C ASP A 164 -6.38 10.05 -15.98
N GLU A 165 -5.69 9.98 -17.11
CA GLU A 165 -4.25 9.67 -17.21
C GLU A 165 -3.82 8.40 -16.45
N PHE A 166 -4.69 7.39 -16.44
CA PHE A 166 -4.48 6.13 -15.73
C PHE A 166 -3.19 5.43 -16.18
N CYS A 167 -2.33 5.12 -15.20
CA CYS A 167 -1.00 4.53 -15.38
C CYS A 167 -0.03 5.31 -16.29
N THR A 168 -0.38 6.52 -16.74
CA THR A 168 0.52 7.36 -17.56
C THR A 168 1.92 7.56 -16.94
N PRO A 169 2.06 7.84 -15.63
CA PRO A 169 3.38 8.08 -15.02
C PRO A 169 4.13 6.80 -14.61
N LEU A 170 3.58 5.61 -14.87
CA LEU A 170 4.15 4.34 -14.42
C LEU A 170 4.99 3.67 -15.51
N ASP A 171 6.05 2.97 -15.11
CA ASP A 171 6.73 2.04 -16.01
C ASP A 171 5.77 0.90 -16.41
N ARG A 172 5.99 0.30 -17.58
CA ARG A 172 5.08 -0.71 -18.15
C ARG A 172 4.86 -1.92 -17.26
N VAL A 173 5.90 -2.34 -16.53
CA VAL A 173 5.82 -3.52 -15.67
C VAL A 173 4.96 -3.22 -14.44
N THR A 174 5.11 -2.04 -13.85
CA THR A 174 4.24 -1.57 -12.77
C THR A 174 2.81 -1.30 -13.25
N ALA A 175 2.64 -0.69 -14.43
CA ALA A 175 1.32 -0.42 -15.02
C ALA A 175 0.51 -1.71 -15.21
N ALA A 176 1.13 -2.78 -15.73
CA ALA A 176 0.49 -4.09 -15.88
C ALA A 176 0.03 -4.66 -14.51
N SER A 177 0.84 -4.51 -13.46
CA SER A 177 0.46 -4.95 -12.11
C SER A 177 -0.68 -4.15 -11.50
N VAL A 178 -0.70 -2.83 -11.74
CA VAL A 178 -1.80 -1.95 -11.31
C VAL A 178 -3.08 -2.30 -12.05
N CYS A 179 -3.01 -2.52 -13.36
CA CYS A 179 -4.12 -2.99 -14.20
C CYS A 179 -4.75 -4.28 -13.64
N ALA A 180 -3.95 -5.31 -13.42
CA ALA A 180 -4.37 -6.58 -12.83
C ALA A 180 -4.97 -6.44 -11.42
N THR A 181 -4.52 -5.45 -10.65
CA THR A 181 -5.03 -5.18 -9.29
C THR A 181 -6.37 -4.45 -9.34
N VAL A 182 -6.49 -3.43 -10.17
CA VAL A 182 -7.74 -2.69 -10.38
C VAL A 182 -8.81 -3.59 -10.97
N GLN A 183 -8.47 -4.46 -11.93
CA GLN A 183 -9.43 -5.40 -12.52
C GLN A 183 -10.01 -6.36 -11.47
N ARG A 184 -9.17 -6.96 -10.62
CA ARG A 184 -9.63 -7.83 -9.52
C ARG A 184 -10.41 -7.05 -8.47
N TRP A 185 -9.98 -5.84 -8.15
CA TRP A 185 -10.70 -4.98 -7.21
C TRP A 185 -12.08 -4.60 -7.73
N ALA A 186 -12.18 -4.16 -8.99
CA ALA A 186 -13.43 -3.75 -9.61
C ALA A 186 -14.45 -4.88 -9.62
N LYS A 187 -14.04 -6.06 -10.08
CA LYS A 187 -14.89 -7.26 -10.12
C LYS A 187 -15.31 -7.73 -8.72
N ARG A 188 -14.37 -7.77 -7.78
CA ARG A 188 -14.65 -8.25 -6.41
C ARG A 188 -15.57 -7.32 -5.64
N LEU A 189 -15.38 -6.01 -5.75
CA LEU A 189 -16.21 -5.02 -5.06
C LEU A 189 -17.53 -4.77 -5.80
N GLY A 190 -17.58 -5.05 -7.12
CA GLY A 190 -18.71 -4.75 -7.98
C GLY A 190 -18.82 -3.26 -8.26
N ILE A 191 -17.73 -2.62 -8.66
CA ILE A 191 -17.70 -1.22 -9.11
C ILE A 191 -17.50 -1.14 -10.63
N HIS A 192 -17.82 0.03 -11.18
CA HIS A 192 -17.59 0.36 -12.58
C HIS A 192 -16.34 1.25 -12.68
N PHE A 193 -15.24 0.75 -13.22
CA PHE A 193 -14.01 1.52 -13.36
C PHE A 193 -13.86 2.03 -14.81
N VAL A 194 -13.80 3.35 -14.97
CA VAL A 194 -13.64 4.03 -16.25
C VAL A 194 -12.25 4.68 -16.28
N ALA A 195 -11.41 4.30 -17.25
CA ALA A 195 -10.05 4.83 -17.34
C ALA A 195 -9.75 5.42 -18.71
N ALA A 196 -9.13 6.60 -18.73
CA ALA A 196 -8.44 7.12 -19.91
C ALA A 196 -6.93 7.02 -19.69
N SER A 197 -6.19 6.59 -20.71
CA SER A 197 -4.72 6.56 -20.66
C SER A 197 -4.15 7.21 -21.92
N ALA A 198 -2.92 7.72 -21.81
CA ALA A 198 -2.14 8.13 -22.98
C ALA A 198 -1.49 6.94 -23.69
N HIS A 199 -1.41 5.79 -23.03
CA HIS A 199 -0.67 4.62 -23.49
C HIS A 199 -1.61 3.60 -24.13
N GLU A 200 -1.50 3.39 -25.45
CA GLU A 200 -2.40 2.47 -26.15
C GLU A 200 -2.12 0.98 -25.88
N ASP A 201 -0.89 0.63 -25.53
CA ASP A 201 -0.56 -0.71 -25.09
C ASP A 201 -1.29 -1.13 -23.79
N LEU A 202 -1.79 -0.17 -23.01
CA LEU A 202 -2.62 -0.44 -21.83
C LEU A 202 -3.95 -1.12 -22.18
N PHE A 203 -4.48 -0.89 -23.39
CA PHE A 203 -5.75 -1.49 -23.83
C PHE A 203 -5.65 -3.02 -23.95
N GLU A 204 -4.47 -3.54 -24.28
CA GLU A 204 -4.20 -4.98 -24.34
C GLU A 204 -3.95 -5.57 -22.94
N MET A 205 -3.30 -4.82 -22.05
CA MET A 205 -2.93 -5.29 -20.71
C MET A 205 -4.07 -5.26 -19.68
N PHE A 206 -5.03 -4.35 -19.82
CA PHE A 206 -6.03 -4.10 -18.76
C PHE A 206 -7.22 -5.08 -18.80
N GLY A 207 -7.49 -5.68 -19.97
CA GLY A 207 -8.62 -6.59 -20.17
C GLY A 207 -9.96 -5.90 -19.89
N ALA A 208 -10.22 -4.80 -20.61
CA ALA A 208 -11.45 -4.03 -20.50
C ALA A 208 -12.64 -4.80 -21.06
N ASP A 209 -13.82 -4.63 -20.45
CA ASP A 209 -15.06 -5.23 -20.98
C ASP A 209 -15.61 -4.37 -22.13
N ARG A 210 -15.37 -3.05 -22.06
CA ARG A 210 -15.80 -2.06 -23.06
C ARG A 210 -14.66 -1.11 -23.41
N VAL A 211 -14.57 -0.72 -24.68
CA VAL A 211 -13.72 0.37 -25.16
C VAL A 211 -14.60 1.44 -25.78
N LEU A 212 -14.45 2.67 -25.31
CA LEU A 212 -15.13 3.86 -25.78
C LEU A 212 -14.13 4.74 -26.55
N ASP A 213 -14.40 5.02 -27.82
CA ASP A 213 -13.61 6.00 -28.56
C ASP A 213 -14.00 7.43 -28.16
N ALA A 214 -13.01 8.23 -27.75
CA ALA A 214 -13.25 9.55 -27.20
C ALA A 214 -13.74 10.57 -28.24
N ALA A 215 -13.43 10.38 -29.52
CA ALA A 215 -13.81 11.33 -30.56
C ALA A 215 -15.21 11.02 -31.10
N SER A 216 -15.43 9.78 -31.54
CA SER A 216 -16.69 9.31 -32.14
C SER A 216 -17.78 9.04 -31.09
N GLY A 217 -17.41 8.53 -29.92
CA GLY A 217 -18.36 7.98 -28.95
C GLY A 217 -18.73 6.51 -29.22
N ASP A 218 -18.07 5.87 -30.18
CA ASP A 218 -18.32 4.46 -30.53
C ASP A 218 -17.89 3.53 -29.38
N ILE A 219 -18.68 2.49 -29.14
CA ILE A 219 -18.49 1.53 -28.06
C ILE A 219 -18.25 0.14 -28.64
N GLU A 220 -17.11 -0.43 -28.31
CA GLU A 220 -16.75 -1.79 -28.67
C GLU A 220 -16.83 -2.69 -27.42
N SER A 221 -17.48 -3.85 -27.56
CA SER A 221 -17.34 -4.95 -26.60
C SER A 221 -16.04 -5.69 -26.84
N ARG A 222 -15.30 -6.02 -25.78
CA ARG A 222 -14.20 -6.97 -25.86
C ARG A 222 -14.52 -8.23 -25.06
N ASP A 223 -14.47 -9.37 -25.75
CA ASP A 223 -14.59 -10.68 -25.11
C ASP A 223 -13.23 -11.19 -24.59
N GLU A 224 -12.13 -10.68 -25.16
CA GLU A 224 -10.78 -11.06 -24.80
C GLU A 224 -10.35 -10.43 -23.48
N ARG A 225 -10.30 -11.28 -22.44
CA ARG A 225 -9.71 -10.90 -21.16
C ARG A 225 -8.20 -10.98 -21.28
N ALA A 226 -7.51 -9.89 -20.96
CA ALA A 226 -6.07 -9.92 -20.76
C ALA A 226 -5.73 -11.01 -19.73
N ALA A 227 -5.06 -12.07 -20.18
CA ALA A 227 -4.56 -13.10 -19.29
C ALA A 227 -3.41 -12.48 -18.49
N ILE A 228 -3.55 -12.43 -17.16
CA ILE A 228 -2.39 -12.19 -16.32
C ILE A 228 -1.50 -13.41 -16.48
N ASP A 229 -0.30 -13.23 -17.03
CA ASP A 229 0.67 -14.31 -17.17
C ASP A 229 0.81 -15.04 -15.82
N PRO A 230 0.64 -16.37 -15.80
CA PRO A 230 0.67 -17.11 -14.55
C PRO A 230 2.04 -16.95 -13.89
N VAL A 231 2.01 -16.64 -12.60
CA VAL A 231 3.21 -16.59 -11.77
C VAL A 231 3.64 -18.02 -11.49
N ARG A 232 4.88 -18.35 -11.84
CA ARG A 232 5.49 -19.64 -11.51
C ARG A 232 6.21 -19.53 -10.18
N TYR A 233 6.03 -20.53 -9.33
CA TYR A 233 6.71 -20.65 -8.05
C TYR A 233 7.59 -21.88 -8.11
N GLU A 234 8.89 -21.69 -7.93
CA GLU A 234 9.88 -22.74 -8.17
C GLU A 234 11.02 -22.64 -7.15
N GLU A 235 11.84 -23.69 -7.07
CA GLU A 235 13.04 -23.68 -6.23
C GLU A 235 13.96 -22.52 -6.62
N GLY A 236 14.42 -21.81 -5.61
CA GLY A 236 15.34 -20.70 -5.74
C GLY A 236 16.60 -20.92 -4.91
N THR A 237 17.44 -19.90 -4.91
CA THR A 237 18.71 -19.87 -4.21
C THR A 237 18.79 -18.62 -3.34
N ILE A 238 19.77 -18.59 -2.43
CA ILE A 238 20.00 -17.39 -1.63
C ILE A 238 20.39 -16.16 -2.50
N ALA A 239 20.91 -16.37 -3.72
CA ALA A 239 21.19 -15.29 -4.66
C ALA A 239 19.90 -14.57 -5.11
N ASP A 240 18.77 -15.29 -5.25
CA ASP A 240 17.47 -14.66 -5.52
C ASP A 240 17.02 -13.78 -4.35
N TYR A 241 17.31 -14.19 -3.12
CA TYR A 241 17.12 -13.33 -1.95
C TYR A 241 18.03 -12.11 -2.00
N ASP A 242 19.30 -12.27 -2.37
CA ASP A 242 20.25 -11.16 -2.42
C ASP A 242 19.84 -10.08 -3.43
N ALA A 243 19.25 -10.49 -4.55
CA ALA A 243 18.72 -9.59 -5.56
C ALA A 243 17.59 -8.70 -5.01
N LEU A 244 16.73 -9.23 -4.13
CA LEU A 244 15.54 -8.51 -3.62
C LEU A 244 15.66 -8.05 -2.16
N GLY A 245 16.63 -8.53 -1.40
CA GLY A 245 16.68 -8.41 0.07
C GLY A 245 16.71 -6.96 0.56
N HIS A 246 17.21 -6.03 -0.24
CA HIS A 246 17.20 -4.58 0.02
C HIS A 246 15.78 -4.00 0.13
N LEU A 247 14.77 -4.66 -0.46
CA LEU A 247 13.36 -4.28 -0.38
C LEU A 247 12.68 -4.74 0.92
N HIS A 248 13.33 -5.61 1.69
CA HIS A 248 12.77 -6.09 2.96
C HIS A 248 13.01 -5.06 4.08
N TYR A 249 12.07 -4.96 5.03
CA TYR A 249 12.16 -4.00 6.13
C TYR A 249 13.18 -4.42 7.19
N LEU A 250 13.35 -5.73 7.43
CA LEU A 250 14.49 -6.24 8.21
C LEU A 250 15.74 -6.20 7.35
N GLY A 251 16.71 -5.40 7.78
CA GLY A 251 18.04 -5.36 7.18
C GLY A 251 18.84 -6.62 7.47
N GLY A 252 19.82 -6.90 6.59
CA GLY A 252 20.72 -8.04 6.71
C GLY A 252 20.13 -9.37 6.25
N ARG A 253 21.01 -10.26 5.82
CA ARG A 253 20.65 -11.62 5.42
C ARG A 253 20.10 -12.43 6.60
N PRO A 254 19.19 -13.39 6.37
CA PRO A 254 18.83 -14.39 7.37
C PRO A 254 20.07 -15.12 7.89
N ALA A 255 20.14 -15.37 9.21
CA ALA A 255 21.27 -16.07 9.81
C ALA A 255 21.38 -17.53 9.37
N THR A 256 20.25 -18.15 9.00
CA THR A 256 20.18 -19.51 8.45
C THR A 256 19.18 -19.54 7.31
N TRP A 257 19.32 -20.49 6.39
CA TRP A 257 18.30 -20.82 5.41
C TRP A 257 18.35 -22.32 5.10
N THR A 258 17.19 -22.94 4.96
CA THR A 258 17.02 -24.37 4.64
C THR A 258 16.36 -24.58 3.29
N ARG A 259 15.64 -23.57 2.78
CA ARG A 259 15.02 -23.54 1.45
C ARG A 259 14.76 -22.12 1.00
N VAL A 260 14.76 -21.91 -0.30
CA VAL A 260 14.34 -20.65 -0.92
C VAL A 260 13.37 -20.98 -2.04
N ILE A 261 12.24 -20.28 -2.08
CA ILE A 261 11.30 -20.35 -3.22
C ILE A 261 11.32 -19.01 -3.91
N ARG A 262 11.42 -19.02 -5.24
CA ARG A 262 11.32 -17.82 -6.06
C ARG A 262 10.01 -17.79 -6.82
N ALA A 263 9.50 -16.60 -7.05
CA ALA A 263 8.35 -16.33 -7.91
C ALA A 263 8.86 -15.68 -9.19
N ILE A 264 8.67 -16.34 -10.33
CA ILE A 264 8.97 -15.80 -11.65
C ILE A 264 7.66 -15.43 -12.32
N ARG A 265 7.62 -14.24 -12.93
CA ARG A 265 6.51 -13.87 -13.82
C ARG A 265 7.03 -13.38 -15.15
N ARG A 266 6.18 -13.46 -16.17
CA ARG A 266 6.43 -12.79 -17.44
C ARG A 266 5.92 -11.36 -17.39
N SER A 267 6.66 -10.49 -18.07
CA SER A 267 6.34 -9.10 -18.35
C SER A 267 6.29 -8.93 -19.87
N PRO A 268 5.31 -8.18 -20.40
CA PRO A 268 5.23 -7.90 -21.83
C PRO A 268 6.51 -7.24 -22.38
N VAL A 269 7.23 -6.48 -21.54
CA VAL A 269 8.39 -5.68 -21.96
C VAL A 269 9.72 -6.33 -21.59
N LEU A 270 9.82 -6.91 -20.38
CA LEU A 270 11.10 -7.41 -19.86
C LEU A 270 11.27 -8.93 -19.98
N GLY A 271 10.27 -9.65 -20.51
CA GLY A 271 10.29 -11.11 -20.47
C GLY A 271 10.14 -11.62 -19.04
N GLU A 272 10.94 -12.60 -18.65
CA GLU A 272 10.85 -13.19 -17.31
C GLU A 272 11.56 -12.33 -16.27
N ILE A 273 10.87 -12.07 -15.15
CA ILE A 273 11.41 -11.28 -14.04
C ILE A 273 11.20 -12.00 -12.71
N LEU A 274 12.16 -11.81 -11.81
CA LEU A 274 12.05 -12.22 -10.42
C LEU A 274 11.02 -11.33 -9.70
N ALA A 275 9.83 -11.88 -9.48
CA ALA A 275 8.69 -11.17 -8.89
C ALA A 275 8.72 -11.18 -7.35
N GLY A 276 9.35 -12.18 -6.76
CA GLY A 276 9.45 -12.31 -5.32
C GLY A 276 10.25 -13.53 -4.88
N VAL A 277 10.54 -13.59 -3.58
CA VAL A 277 11.33 -14.65 -2.96
C VAL A 277 10.84 -14.90 -1.53
N LEU A 278 10.82 -16.17 -1.13
CA LEU A 278 10.52 -16.63 0.21
C LEU A 278 11.72 -17.41 0.73
N VAL A 279 12.17 -17.09 1.96
CA VAL A 279 13.27 -17.80 2.62
C VAL A 279 12.72 -18.53 3.85
N VAL A 280 13.04 -19.83 3.91
CA VAL A 280 12.76 -20.70 5.04
C VAL A 280 14.04 -20.90 5.84
N SER A 281 13.95 -20.81 7.15
CA SER A 281 15.07 -20.84 8.08
C SER A 281 14.80 -21.79 9.25
N MET A 282 15.85 -22.06 10.02
CA MET A 282 15.71 -22.73 11.31
C MET A 282 14.92 -21.83 12.29
N PRO A 283 14.04 -22.40 13.11
CA PRO A 283 13.29 -21.63 14.12
C PRO A 283 14.23 -21.16 15.24
N THR A 284 13.84 -20.08 15.92
CA THR A 284 14.54 -19.68 17.15
C THR A 284 14.22 -20.67 18.27
N LEU A 285 15.13 -20.86 19.24
CA LEU A 285 14.89 -21.81 20.33
C LEU A 285 13.71 -21.37 21.23
N ASN A 286 13.65 -20.07 21.55
CA ASN A 286 12.68 -19.53 22.50
C ASN A 286 11.63 -18.70 21.76
N SER A 287 10.36 -19.07 21.89
CA SER A 287 9.21 -18.30 21.41
C SER A 287 8.00 -18.65 22.25
N SER A 288 7.64 -17.76 23.19
CA SER A 288 6.55 -18.00 24.16
C SER A 288 5.19 -18.21 23.49
N TRP A 289 4.96 -17.57 22.34
CA TRP A 289 3.71 -17.69 21.58
C TRP A 289 3.43 -19.10 21.06
N ARG A 290 4.45 -19.97 20.91
CA ARG A 290 4.30 -21.35 20.39
C ARG A 290 3.38 -22.24 21.23
N ARG A 291 3.15 -21.88 22.50
CA ARG A 291 2.21 -22.59 23.36
C ARG A 291 0.76 -22.47 22.87
N GLN A 292 0.42 -21.40 22.15
CA GLN A 292 -0.94 -21.21 21.61
C GLN A 292 -1.29 -22.24 20.52
N PRO A 293 -0.48 -22.45 19.46
CA PRO A 293 -0.78 -23.46 18.44
C PRO A 293 -0.37 -24.90 18.80
N TRP A 294 0.60 -25.09 19.70
CA TRP A 294 1.26 -26.40 19.91
C TRP A 294 1.42 -26.81 21.38
N GLY A 295 0.81 -26.09 22.33
CA GLY A 295 0.93 -26.36 23.75
C GLY A 295 2.39 -26.49 24.21
N ASP A 296 2.66 -27.48 25.05
CA ASP A 296 4.00 -27.73 25.57
C ASP A 296 4.89 -28.59 24.65
N ARG A 297 4.44 -28.91 23.42
CA ARG A 297 5.18 -29.77 22.48
C ARG A 297 6.63 -29.32 22.26
N TYR A 298 6.86 -28.01 22.21
CA TYR A 298 8.19 -27.40 22.06
C TYR A 298 8.74 -26.77 23.35
N SER A 299 8.09 -26.99 24.49
CA SER A 299 8.51 -26.50 25.82
C SER A 299 8.81 -27.69 26.74
N HIS A 300 10.02 -28.25 26.66
CA HIS A 300 10.50 -29.26 27.59
C HIS A 300 11.46 -28.66 28.65
N ALA A 301 11.49 -29.23 29.86
CA ALA A 301 12.44 -28.86 30.92
C ALA A 301 13.91 -29.02 30.48
N ASP A 302 14.16 -29.98 29.60
CA ASP A 302 15.45 -30.17 28.93
C ASP A 302 15.48 -29.41 27.60
N LYS A 303 16.30 -28.35 27.56
CA LYS A 303 16.47 -27.48 26.39
C LYS A 303 17.05 -28.23 25.18
N ARG A 304 17.88 -29.25 25.37
CA ARG A 304 18.43 -30.03 24.25
C ARG A 304 17.35 -30.83 23.55
N ARG A 305 16.44 -31.42 24.34
CA ARG A 305 15.26 -32.14 23.81
C ARG A 305 14.34 -31.20 23.04
N SER A 306 14.08 -30.00 23.56
CA SER A 306 13.31 -28.96 22.86
C SER A 306 13.97 -28.56 21.52
N ALA A 307 15.28 -28.31 21.52
CA ALA A 307 16.03 -27.95 20.32
C ALA A 307 16.01 -29.06 19.25
N SER A 308 16.27 -30.30 19.66
CA SER A 308 16.25 -31.47 18.76
C SER A 308 14.88 -31.66 18.12
N ARG A 309 13.80 -31.53 18.91
CA ARG A 309 12.43 -31.61 18.39
C ARG A 309 12.11 -30.47 17.42
N LEU A 310 12.43 -29.22 17.78
CA LEU A 310 12.23 -28.05 16.91
C LEU A 310 12.96 -28.23 15.57
N ASN A 311 14.23 -28.65 15.60
CA ASN A 311 15.02 -28.86 14.39
C ASN A 311 14.43 -29.95 13.47
N ARG A 312 13.74 -30.94 14.03
CA ARG A 312 13.10 -32.02 13.26
C ARG A 312 11.71 -31.63 12.74
N GLU A 313 10.91 -30.92 13.54
CA GLU A 313 9.46 -30.79 13.31
C GLU A 313 9.02 -29.40 12.86
N LEU A 314 9.86 -28.35 12.98
CA LEU A 314 9.45 -26.96 12.73
C LEU A 314 10.43 -26.21 11.81
N ARG A 315 9.88 -25.44 10.88
CA ARG A 315 10.61 -24.44 10.08
C ARG A 315 9.96 -23.08 10.17
N CYS A 316 10.76 -22.04 9.97
CA CYS A 316 10.31 -20.65 10.07
C CYS A 316 10.42 -19.97 8.70
N ILE A 317 9.32 -19.40 8.20
CA ILE A 317 9.37 -18.46 7.08
C ILE A 317 9.98 -17.16 7.62
N SER A 318 11.24 -16.92 7.30
CA SER A 318 12.01 -15.82 7.85
C SER A 318 11.97 -14.57 6.99
N ARG A 319 11.74 -14.71 5.68
CA ARG A 319 11.62 -13.61 4.72
C ARG A 319 10.57 -13.92 3.67
N VAL A 320 9.78 -12.91 3.35
CA VAL A 320 8.97 -12.86 2.12
C VAL A 320 9.21 -11.49 1.51
N VAL A 321 9.76 -11.45 0.31
CA VAL A 321 10.08 -10.21 -0.39
C VAL A 321 9.41 -10.22 -1.76
N VAL A 322 8.74 -9.13 -2.10
CA VAL A 322 8.08 -8.96 -3.40
C VAL A 322 8.65 -7.72 -4.06
N ASP A 323 9.08 -7.86 -5.31
CA ASP A 323 9.60 -6.77 -6.14
C ASP A 323 8.56 -5.65 -6.26
N ARG A 324 9.01 -4.39 -6.27
CA ARG A 324 8.12 -3.20 -6.26
C ARG A 324 7.12 -3.21 -7.41
N ARG A 325 7.55 -3.66 -8.59
CA ARG A 325 6.75 -3.76 -9.81
C ARG A 325 5.73 -4.89 -9.72
N SER A 326 5.80 -5.74 -8.70
CA SER A 326 5.04 -7.00 -8.53
C SER A 326 4.04 -6.98 -7.38
N ARG A 327 4.02 -5.90 -6.60
CA ARG A 327 3.13 -5.73 -5.46
C ARG A 327 1.67 -5.62 -5.94
N GLY A 328 0.73 -6.03 -5.09
CA GLY A 328 -0.70 -6.10 -5.43
C GLY A 328 -1.12 -7.40 -6.12
N LEU A 329 -0.24 -8.09 -6.86
CA LEU A 329 -0.55 -9.32 -7.61
C LEU A 329 -0.81 -10.57 -6.76
N GLY A 330 -0.62 -10.51 -5.45
CA GLY A 330 -0.78 -11.68 -4.56
C GLY A 330 0.42 -12.62 -4.51
N ILE A 331 1.58 -12.20 -5.03
CA ILE A 331 2.84 -12.96 -5.05
C ILE A 331 3.21 -13.49 -3.66
N ALA A 332 3.08 -12.68 -2.61
CA ALA A 332 3.42 -13.08 -1.24
C ALA A 332 2.57 -14.28 -0.76
N SER A 333 1.25 -14.25 -0.97
CA SER A 333 0.39 -15.40 -0.63
C SER A 333 0.69 -16.61 -1.50
N GLY A 334 1.01 -16.41 -2.78
CA GLY A 334 1.39 -17.50 -3.68
C GLY A 334 2.69 -18.19 -3.29
N LEU A 335 3.72 -17.43 -2.91
CA LEU A 335 4.99 -17.96 -2.38
C LEU A 335 4.75 -18.81 -1.13
N VAL A 336 3.95 -18.32 -0.19
CA VAL A 336 3.64 -19.06 1.04
C VAL A 336 2.87 -20.34 0.70
N ARG A 337 1.83 -20.28 -0.15
CA ARG A 337 1.09 -21.48 -0.57
C ARG A 337 1.97 -22.50 -1.27
N ALA A 338 2.85 -22.05 -2.17
CA ALA A 338 3.79 -22.93 -2.86
C ALA A 338 4.71 -23.66 -1.87
N TYR A 339 5.20 -22.95 -0.84
CA TYR A 339 5.99 -23.60 0.22
C TYR A 339 5.16 -24.58 1.05
N LEU A 340 3.96 -24.19 1.49
CA LEU A 340 3.14 -25.02 2.37
C LEU A 340 2.59 -26.28 1.68
N ALA A 341 2.41 -26.25 0.35
CA ALA A 341 2.02 -27.41 -0.44
C ALA A 341 3.04 -28.57 -0.38
N ASP A 342 4.32 -28.24 -0.14
CA ASP A 342 5.43 -29.20 -0.01
C ASP A 342 6.34 -28.75 1.14
N ALA A 343 5.81 -28.62 2.35
CA ALA A 343 6.56 -28.08 3.48
C ALA A 343 7.72 -29.02 3.92
N GLN A 344 8.87 -28.46 4.29
CA GLN A 344 10.05 -29.25 4.72
C GLN A 344 9.83 -30.00 6.04
N THR A 345 8.85 -29.58 6.84
CA THR A 345 8.54 -30.14 8.15
C THR A 345 7.03 -30.12 8.42
N PRO A 346 6.53 -30.98 9.33
CA PRO A 346 5.10 -31.06 9.65
C PRO A 346 4.49 -29.75 10.19
N ALA A 347 5.31 -28.88 10.78
CA ALA A 347 4.89 -27.57 11.25
C ALA A 347 5.71 -26.44 10.60
N THR A 348 5.05 -25.32 10.34
CA THR A 348 5.70 -24.08 9.86
C THR A 348 5.24 -22.90 10.72
N GLU A 349 6.18 -22.03 11.09
CA GLU A 349 5.91 -20.74 11.72
C GLU A 349 6.33 -19.54 10.87
N ALA A 350 5.79 -18.37 11.16
CA ALA A 350 6.31 -17.07 10.73
C ALA A 350 6.03 -16.01 11.80
N ILE A 351 6.85 -14.97 11.88
CA ILE A 351 6.55 -13.76 12.67
C ILE A 351 6.63 -12.55 11.74
N ALA A 352 5.57 -11.75 11.70
CA ALA A 352 5.50 -10.57 10.85
C ALA A 352 5.18 -9.31 11.64
N ALA A 353 6.01 -8.28 11.47
CA ALA A 353 5.76 -6.96 12.06
C ALA A 353 4.50 -6.30 11.50
N MET A 354 4.14 -6.63 10.26
CA MET A 354 2.95 -6.12 9.57
C MET A 354 1.83 -7.17 9.47
N GLY A 355 1.87 -8.22 10.31
CA GLY A 355 0.95 -9.35 10.21
C GLY A 355 -0.52 -8.98 10.47
N SER A 356 -0.79 -7.96 11.28
CA SER A 356 -2.15 -7.42 11.51
C SER A 356 -2.73 -6.69 10.31
N VAL A 357 -1.87 -6.29 9.38
CA VAL A 357 -2.15 -5.34 8.31
C VAL A 357 -2.16 -6.01 6.94
N CYS A 358 -1.24 -6.94 6.72
CA CYS A 358 -1.09 -7.67 5.47
C CYS A 358 -1.44 -9.15 5.69
N PRO A 359 -2.69 -9.58 5.44
CA PRO A 359 -3.18 -10.91 5.78
C PRO A 359 -2.74 -11.97 4.75
N PHE A 360 -1.52 -11.86 4.21
CA PHE A 360 -1.08 -12.76 3.13
C PHE A 360 -0.76 -14.17 3.64
N PHE A 361 -0.34 -14.30 4.91
CA PHE A 361 -0.16 -15.60 5.58
C PHE A 361 -1.50 -16.30 5.83
N GLU A 362 -2.51 -15.58 6.35
CA GLU A 362 -3.86 -16.10 6.54
C GLU A 362 -4.51 -16.51 5.21
N ARG A 363 -4.40 -15.66 4.17
CA ARG A 363 -4.83 -16.01 2.80
C ARG A 363 -4.07 -17.19 2.18
N ALA A 364 -2.93 -17.57 2.75
CA ALA A 364 -2.17 -18.75 2.35
C ALA A 364 -2.49 -19.99 3.20
N GLY A 365 -3.39 -19.87 4.19
CA GLY A 365 -3.85 -20.98 5.02
C GLY A 365 -3.17 -21.09 6.38
N MET A 366 -2.37 -20.11 6.81
CA MET A 366 -1.80 -20.09 8.17
C MET A 366 -2.78 -19.46 9.17
N ILE A 367 -2.71 -19.84 10.44
CA ILE A 367 -3.49 -19.24 11.52
C ILE A 367 -2.65 -18.18 12.24
N GLY A 368 -3.21 -16.99 12.45
CA GLY A 368 -2.56 -15.87 13.15
C GLY A 368 -2.76 -15.91 14.67
N TYR A 369 -1.68 -15.67 15.41
CA TYR A 369 -1.61 -15.69 16.88
C TYR A 369 -1.01 -14.38 17.41
N THR A 370 -1.40 -14.02 18.63
CA THR A 370 -0.87 -12.83 19.31
C THR A 370 0.48 -13.15 19.94
N VAL A 371 1.49 -12.31 19.69
CA VAL A 371 2.79 -12.44 20.37
C VAL A 371 2.72 -11.75 21.72
N PRO A 372 3.01 -12.45 22.84
CA PRO A 372 3.00 -11.82 24.16
C PRO A 372 4.02 -10.69 24.25
N THR A 373 3.61 -9.57 24.86
CA THR A 373 4.49 -8.43 25.11
C THR A 373 5.60 -8.83 26.09
N PRO A 374 6.88 -8.63 25.75
CA PRO A 374 7.99 -8.94 26.66
C PRO A 374 7.90 -8.14 27.97
N ILE A 375 8.27 -8.76 29.09
CA ILE A 375 8.25 -8.12 30.43
C ILE A 375 8.94 -6.75 30.47
N PRO A 376 10.14 -6.55 29.84
CA PRO A 376 10.75 -5.22 29.80
C PRO A 376 9.85 -4.16 29.16
N ASN A 377 9.11 -4.53 28.10
CA ASN A 377 8.19 -3.62 27.42
C ASN A 377 6.98 -3.29 28.31
N VAL A 378 6.41 -4.29 29.00
CA VAL A 378 5.29 -4.08 29.95
C VAL A 378 5.70 -3.08 31.03
N ARG A 379 6.86 -3.29 31.66
CA ARG A 379 7.38 -2.39 32.70
C ARG A 379 7.55 -0.95 32.21
N LEU A 380 8.09 -0.78 30.99
CA LEU A 380 8.26 0.55 30.42
C LEU A 380 6.91 1.19 30.10
N LEU A 381 5.94 0.43 29.58
CA LEU A 381 4.58 0.92 29.34
C LEU A 381 3.91 1.42 30.63
N ASP A 382 4.02 0.66 31.73
CA ASP A 382 3.49 1.07 33.04
C ASP A 382 4.09 2.41 33.49
N ALA A 383 5.41 2.57 33.33
CA ALA A 383 6.08 3.83 33.66
C ALA A 383 5.61 5.01 32.79
N LEU A 384 5.39 4.78 31.50
CA LEU A 384 4.85 5.80 30.59
C LEU A 384 3.42 6.20 30.97
N VAL A 385 2.58 5.24 31.37
CA VAL A 385 1.22 5.50 31.87
C VAL A 385 1.27 6.37 33.13
N CYS A 386 2.13 6.04 34.10
CA CYS A 386 2.30 6.87 35.31
C CYS A 386 2.75 8.30 35.01
N LEU A 387 3.51 8.51 33.94
CA LEU A 387 4.00 9.82 33.51
C LEU A 387 3.02 10.55 32.57
N GLY A 388 1.94 9.90 32.13
CA GLY A 388 1.01 10.46 31.15
C GLY A 388 1.59 10.62 29.74
N ILE A 389 2.65 9.86 29.41
CA ILE A 389 3.35 9.94 28.12
C ILE A 389 2.86 8.81 27.22
N GLN A 390 2.46 9.13 25.98
CA GLN A 390 2.16 8.08 25.00
C GLN A 390 3.46 7.54 24.38
N PRO A 391 3.55 6.23 24.04
CA PRO A 391 4.73 5.68 23.37
C PRO A 391 5.11 6.39 22.07
N ALA A 392 4.13 6.98 21.37
CA ALA A 392 4.33 7.75 20.14
C ALA A 392 5.02 9.11 20.37
N ASP A 393 4.86 9.71 21.55
CA ASP A 393 5.41 11.02 21.89
C ASP A 393 6.84 10.94 22.44
N LEU A 394 7.24 9.74 22.88
CA LEU A 394 8.56 9.43 23.44
C LEU A 394 9.77 9.99 22.65
N PRO A 395 9.78 10.01 21.29
CA PRO A 395 10.85 10.64 20.51
C PRO A 395 11.02 12.16 20.70
N SER A 396 9.94 12.83 21.11
CA SER A 396 9.86 14.29 21.29
C SER A 396 10.05 14.71 22.76
N GLU A 397 9.98 13.76 23.69
CA GLU A 397 10.12 14.02 25.11
C GLU A 397 11.51 14.54 25.50
N ASN A 398 11.54 15.48 26.43
CA ASN A 398 12.78 15.97 27.03
C ASN A 398 13.24 15.03 28.14
N ILE A 399 14.13 14.09 27.81
CA ILE A 399 14.58 13.06 28.74
C ILE A 399 15.77 13.58 29.56
N GLN A 400 15.47 14.11 30.74
CA GLN A 400 16.48 14.54 31.71
C GLN A 400 17.07 13.36 32.47
N GLU A 401 18.37 13.39 32.74
CA GLU A 401 19.05 12.38 33.56
C GLU A 401 18.43 12.26 34.96
N ASN A 402 18.54 11.09 35.57
CA ASN A 402 18.03 10.78 36.91
C ASN A 402 16.51 10.86 37.12
N THR A 403 15.73 11.24 36.12
CA THR A 403 14.25 11.15 36.13
C THR A 403 13.76 9.70 36.06
N LEU A 404 12.49 9.46 36.41
CA LEU A 404 11.85 8.14 36.27
C LEU A 404 11.94 7.64 34.82
N LEU A 405 11.60 8.49 33.84
CA LEU A 405 11.64 8.16 32.42
C LEU A 405 13.04 7.69 31.98
N HIS A 406 14.07 8.44 32.36
CA HIS A 406 15.45 8.09 32.05
C HIS A 406 15.85 6.74 32.65
N ARG A 407 15.53 6.50 33.93
CA ARG A 407 15.86 5.23 34.62
C ARG A 407 15.17 4.04 33.96
N GLU A 408 13.88 4.16 33.65
CA GLU A 408 13.10 3.08 33.04
C GLU A 408 13.50 2.81 31.59
N LEU A 409 13.85 3.84 30.81
CA LEU A 409 14.44 3.67 29.48
C LEU A 409 15.79 2.94 29.53
N MET A 410 16.66 3.31 30.47
CA MET A 410 17.96 2.65 30.63
C MET A 410 17.81 1.20 31.11
N HIS A 411 16.87 0.94 32.02
CA HIS A 411 16.53 -0.41 32.46
C HIS A 411 15.98 -1.26 31.30
N TRP A 412 15.05 -0.71 30.53
CA TRP A 412 14.49 -1.33 29.33
C TRP A 412 15.58 -1.66 28.31
N ALA A 413 16.50 -0.73 28.06
CA ALA A 413 17.59 -0.91 27.10
C ALA A 413 18.54 -2.04 27.50
N ARG A 414 18.90 -2.14 28.79
CA ARG A 414 19.72 -3.23 29.33
C ARG A 414 19.01 -4.57 29.21
N SER A 415 17.78 -4.65 29.70
CA SER A 415 16.98 -5.88 29.73
C SER A 415 16.66 -6.40 28.33
N SER A 416 16.46 -5.48 27.38
CA SER A 416 16.17 -5.80 25.98
C SER A 416 17.43 -5.95 25.11
N ARG A 417 18.64 -5.87 25.71
CA ARG A 417 19.95 -5.97 25.06
C ARG A 417 20.13 -4.99 23.89
N MET A 418 19.64 -3.75 24.04
CA MET A 418 19.71 -2.71 23.01
C MET A 418 20.94 -1.81 23.10
N LEU A 419 21.67 -1.86 24.22
CA LEU A 419 22.88 -1.09 24.40
C LEU A 419 24.01 -1.69 23.56
N ARG A 420 24.55 -0.91 22.61
CA ARG A 420 25.80 -1.24 21.92
C ARG A 420 26.94 -0.54 22.66
N GLY A 421 27.56 -1.23 23.61
CA GLY A 421 28.59 -0.65 24.48
C GLY A 421 28.06 0.44 25.43
N ASN A 422 28.96 1.27 25.99
CA ASN A 422 28.63 2.26 27.01
C ASN A 422 28.09 3.62 26.49
N THR A 423 27.93 3.80 25.17
CA THR A 423 27.79 5.14 24.56
C THR A 423 26.50 5.37 23.76
N THR A 424 25.50 4.50 23.86
CA THR A 424 24.24 4.71 23.11
C THR A 424 23.46 5.90 23.68
N PRO A 425 23.20 6.99 22.92
CA PRO A 425 22.48 8.15 23.43
C PRO A 425 21.05 7.80 23.87
N VAL A 426 20.57 8.40 24.96
CA VAL A 426 19.22 8.13 25.49
C VAL A 426 18.12 8.41 24.46
N ARG A 427 18.31 9.44 23.62
CA ARG A 427 17.38 9.75 22.54
C ARG A 427 17.26 8.61 21.52
N THR A 428 18.37 7.93 21.21
CA THR A 428 18.36 6.75 20.35
C THR A 428 17.64 5.57 21.01
N ILE A 429 17.82 5.41 22.33
CA ILE A 429 17.09 4.39 23.11
C ILE A 429 15.58 4.67 23.08
N ALA A 430 15.18 5.92 23.27
CA ALA A 430 13.78 6.36 23.23
C ALA A 430 13.14 6.07 21.86
N LEU A 431 13.84 6.38 20.76
CA LEU A 431 13.39 6.03 19.40
C LEU A 431 13.19 4.53 19.21
N MET A 432 14.15 3.71 19.67
CA MET A 432 14.06 2.25 19.59
C MET A 432 12.93 1.68 20.46
N ALA A 433 12.75 2.26 21.66
CA ALA A 433 11.68 1.90 22.58
C ALA A 433 10.31 2.22 21.96
N ALA A 434 10.11 3.44 21.48
CA ALA A 434 8.89 3.85 20.79
C ALA A 434 8.54 2.87 19.66
N CYS A 435 9.49 2.56 18.78
CA CYS A 435 9.29 1.62 17.68
C CYS A 435 8.83 0.23 18.17
N ARG A 436 9.42 -0.28 19.25
CA ARG A 436 9.08 -1.60 19.80
C ARG A 436 7.76 -1.65 20.55
N LEU A 437 7.44 -0.59 21.29
CA LEU A 437 6.19 -0.49 22.04
C LEU A 437 4.99 -0.29 21.11
N LEU A 438 5.19 0.41 19.99
CA LEU A 438 4.17 0.62 18.96
C LEU A 438 4.03 -0.58 18.02
N SER A 439 5.04 -1.46 17.94
CA SER A 439 4.96 -2.65 17.10
C SER A 439 4.13 -3.75 17.76
N GLN A 440 3.11 -4.25 17.06
CA GLN A 440 2.34 -5.43 17.46
C GLN A 440 2.58 -6.55 16.45
N PRO A 441 3.71 -7.28 16.55
CA PRO A 441 3.98 -8.38 15.65
C PRO A 441 2.93 -9.48 15.84
N ARG A 442 2.51 -10.10 14.74
CA ARG A 442 1.70 -11.31 14.77
C ARG A 442 2.55 -12.51 14.41
N ALA A 443 2.30 -13.61 15.09
CA ALA A 443 2.85 -14.90 14.74
C ALA A 443 1.85 -15.66 13.87
N PHE A 444 2.35 -16.56 13.03
CA PHE A 444 1.54 -17.41 12.19
C PHE A 444 2.03 -18.85 12.34
N ALA A 445 1.11 -19.80 12.39
CA ALA A 445 1.42 -21.22 12.42
C ALA A 445 0.60 -21.99 11.39
N TRP A 446 1.18 -23.07 10.89
CA TRP A 446 0.56 -24.02 9.98
C TRP A 446 1.03 -25.44 10.30
N ARG A 447 0.17 -26.43 10.07
CA ARG A 447 0.47 -27.87 10.18
C ARG A 447 -0.10 -28.64 9.00
N THR A 448 0.58 -29.72 8.63
CA THR A 448 0.15 -30.63 7.55
C THR A 448 -1.14 -31.38 7.88
N ASP A 449 -1.42 -31.59 9.17
CA ASP A 449 -2.48 -32.50 9.64
C ASP A 449 -3.83 -31.81 9.89
N GLY A 450 -3.96 -30.49 9.69
CA GLY A 450 -5.19 -29.72 9.96
C GLY A 450 -5.59 -29.61 11.44
N GLU A 451 -5.07 -30.46 12.33
CA GLU A 451 -5.30 -30.39 13.78
C GLU A 451 -4.44 -29.31 14.43
N HIS A 452 -5.07 -28.17 14.69
CA HIS A 452 -4.61 -27.22 15.69
C HIS A 452 -5.16 -27.67 17.04
N ASP A 453 -4.29 -27.96 18.01
CA ASP A 453 -4.71 -28.16 19.40
C ASP A 453 -5.28 -26.82 19.89
N VAL A 454 -6.61 -26.64 19.78
CA VAL A 454 -7.29 -25.43 20.24
C VAL A 454 -7.17 -25.39 21.75
N TYR A 455 -6.16 -24.69 22.24
CA TYR A 455 -6.12 -24.29 23.64
C TYR A 455 -7.23 -23.24 23.82
N GLN A 456 -8.42 -23.69 24.22
CA GLN A 456 -9.46 -22.79 24.69
C GLN A 456 -8.93 -22.08 25.94
N GLU A 457 -8.75 -20.77 25.86
CA GLU A 457 -8.56 -19.92 27.03
C GLU A 457 -9.78 -20.08 27.94
N ASN A 458 -9.61 -20.82 29.04
CA ASN A 458 -10.52 -20.75 30.16
C ASN A 458 -10.35 -19.36 30.80
N LYS A 459 -11.39 -18.53 30.61
CA LYS A 459 -11.84 -17.34 31.36
C LYS A 459 -10.86 -16.59 32.26
#